data_AF-A0A849WFF8-F1
#
_entry.id   AF-A0A849WFF8-F1
#
_cell.length_a   1.000
_cell.length_b   1.000
_cell.length_c   1.000
_cell.angle_alpha   90.00
_cell.angle_beta   90.00
_cell.angle_gamma   90.00
#
_symmetry.space_group_name_H-M   'P 1'
#
loop_
_entity.id
_entity.type
_entity.pdbx_description
1 polymer ?
#
loop_
_entity_poly.entity_id
_entity_poly.type
_entity_poly.pdbx_seq_one_letter_code
_entity_poly.pdbx_strand_id
1 'polypeptide(L)'
;MSDTPIGNFNAVHEGNMDWADTINGYWQNLEEAFVSGGKYISSLNVDNGVLFVDTTADRIGIKTSTPNAVLDVRGNAIFNEEAADNDFRIEGTGEENLFFLDAGNNRIGIGTNSPTARIDVRGDAIFNGGSSNSNFRVKGSSNENLFCVNAEFNRVGIGTSSPVTFFEVSNSAANPMPPSIGKFVGNRDDGRAASIEIRNTNESSLAFSGIEIYVGTNDTGAAMYVSPAAHTSYGIVNGLNIQNTSQDIGFRLESTTALILKNSNKYIGIGTISPSAKLDVDGDAVFNKSKADKDFIIWGTDSTNSNLYIDASTNSVGIGTNAPNSKLDVRGSAIFNEDGADNDIRIEGDSDANLFFTDAGNDRVGIGTNAPNAKLDVSGTSRFGDSSTNYVSIGSTGNLAFQGSAEFHPRRISQDSQPTLSAGEMAIWHDADDSKVYILYNDSTMGHVKIEMV
;
A
#
# COMPACT_ATOMS: atom_id res chain seq x y z
N MET A 1 -73.52 -25.81 -116.48
CA MET A 1 -72.65 -26.39 -115.42
C MET A 1 -71.93 -25.24 -114.72
N SER A 2 -71.60 -25.45 -113.44
CA SER A 2 -70.96 -24.55 -112.45
C SER A 2 -71.81 -23.35 -111.99
N ASP A 3 -71.79 -22.89 -110.75
CA ASP A 3 -71.12 -23.26 -109.48
C ASP A 3 -71.90 -22.52 -108.38
N THR A 4 -71.95 -23.05 -107.15
CA THR A 4 -72.58 -22.38 -105.98
C THR A 4 -71.53 -21.90 -104.97
N PRO A 5 -71.63 -20.65 -104.47
CA PRO A 5 -71.01 -20.24 -103.21
C PRO A 5 -72.08 -20.03 -102.11
N ILE A 6 -71.73 -20.45 -100.88
CA ILE A 6 -72.51 -20.21 -99.65
C ILE A 6 -71.88 -19.03 -98.91
N GLY A 7 -72.71 -18.04 -98.58
CA GLY A 7 -72.31 -16.82 -97.87
C GLY A 7 -72.60 -16.86 -96.36
N ASN A 8 -71.80 -16.08 -95.65
CA ASN A 8 -71.82 -15.62 -94.26
C ASN A 8 -73.16 -15.71 -93.48
N PHE A 9 -73.07 -16.20 -92.25
CA PHE A 9 -73.98 -15.83 -91.15
C PHE A 9 -73.17 -15.18 -90.03
N ASN A 10 -73.33 -13.87 -89.88
CA ASN A 10 -72.91 -13.15 -88.68
C ASN A 10 -74.17 -12.44 -88.16
N ALA A 11 -74.86 -13.08 -87.22
CA ALA A 11 -76.04 -12.52 -86.58
C ALA A 11 -75.58 -11.67 -85.38
N VAL A 12 -75.80 -10.36 -85.48
CA VAL A 12 -75.86 -9.48 -84.32
C VAL A 12 -77.09 -9.88 -83.52
N HIS A 13 -76.91 -10.35 -82.28
CA HIS A 13 -78.02 -10.56 -81.35
C HIS A 13 -77.76 -9.76 -80.07
N GLU A 14 -78.47 -8.63 -79.96
CA GLU A 14 -78.69 -7.91 -78.71
C GLU A 14 -79.75 -8.67 -77.91
N GLY A 15 -79.31 -9.38 -76.88
CA GLY A 15 -80.18 -10.07 -75.93
C GLY A 15 -79.31 -10.74 -74.87
N ASN A 16 -79.57 -10.43 -73.60
CA ASN A 16 -78.96 -11.07 -72.44
C ASN A 16 -79.02 -12.60 -72.58
N MET A 17 -77.90 -13.24 -72.96
CA MET A 17 -77.74 -14.68 -72.83
C MET A 17 -77.44 -14.99 -71.36
N ASP A 18 -78.49 -15.34 -70.64
CA ASP A 18 -78.42 -15.92 -69.31
C ASP A 18 -77.90 -17.36 -69.41
N TRP A 19 -76.56 -17.53 -69.48
CA TRP A 19 -75.92 -18.85 -69.43
C TRP A 19 -75.90 -19.41 -68.00
N ALA A 20 -77.06 -19.51 -67.37
CA ALA A 20 -77.28 -20.26 -66.15
C ALA A 20 -77.80 -21.66 -66.50
N ASP A 21 -77.06 -22.41 -67.32
CA ASP A 21 -77.14 -23.87 -67.29
C ASP A 21 -75.87 -24.53 -67.86
N THR A 22 -75.10 -25.13 -66.96
CA THR A 22 -74.19 -26.28 -67.16
C THR A 22 -73.43 -26.38 -68.50
N ILE A 23 -72.32 -25.65 -68.66
CA ILE A 23 -71.38 -25.83 -69.79
C ILE A 23 -70.22 -26.74 -69.34
N ASN A 24 -70.45 -28.06 -69.36
CA ASN A 24 -69.42 -29.10 -69.29
C ASN A 24 -68.94 -29.45 -70.72
N GLY A 25 -68.39 -28.45 -71.43
CA GLY A 25 -67.97 -28.59 -72.82
C GLY A 25 -66.62 -27.91 -73.06
N TYR A 26 -65.64 -28.70 -73.48
CA TYR A 26 -64.26 -28.32 -73.80
C TYR A 26 -64.19 -27.14 -74.78
N TRP A 27 -63.93 -25.93 -74.27
CA TRP A 27 -63.31 -24.86 -75.05
C TRP A 27 -61.80 -25.00 -74.92
N GLN A 28 -61.21 -25.90 -75.71
CA GLN A 28 -59.77 -25.84 -75.96
C GLN A 28 -59.57 -24.75 -77.02
N ASN A 29 -58.85 -23.68 -76.68
CA ASN A 29 -58.42 -22.56 -77.55
C ASN A 29 -59.32 -21.31 -77.60
N LEU A 30 -59.68 -20.74 -76.45
CA LEU A 30 -60.00 -19.31 -76.35
C LEU A 30 -58.74 -18.59 -75.84
N GLU A 31 -58.20 -17.63 -76.61
CA GLU A 31 -57.01 -16.85 -76.21
C GLU A 31 -57.27 -15.96 -74.98
N GLU A 32 -58.51 -15.52 -74.77
CA GLU A 32 -58.90 -14.72 -73.60
C GLU A 32 -60.30 -15.13 -73.12
N ALA A 33 -60.45 -15.41 -71.82
CA ALA A 33 -61.73 -15.65 -71.18
C ALA A 33 -62.15 -14.41 -70.38
N PHE A 34 -63.11 -13.63 -70.90
CA PHE A 34 -63.68 -12.50 -70.18
C PHE A 34 -64.82 -12.96 -69.28
N VAL A 35 -64.60 -12.91 -67.96
CA VAL A 35 -65.67 -13.07 -66.97
C VAL A 35 -66.10 -11.67 -66.51
N SER A 36 -67.23 -11.18 -67.02
CA SER A 36 -67.81 -9.88 -66.64
C SER A 36 -69.21 -10.04 -66.07
N GLY A 37 -69.55 -9.25 -65.04
CA GLY A 37 -70.82 -9.33 -64.30
C GLY A 37 -70.76 -10.37 -63.18
N GLY A 38 -71.33 -10.07 -62.01
CA GLY A 38 -71.22 -10.82 -60.74
C GLY A 38 -71.74 -12.26 -60.77
N LYS A 39 -71.13 -13.09 -61.60
CA LYS A 39 -71.41 -14.50 -61.82
C LYS A 39 -70.47 -15.32 -60.94
N TYR A 40 -71.05 -16.05 -60.00
CA TYR A 40 -70.34 -16.98 -59.11
C TYR A 40 -69.77 -18.13 -59.94
N ILE A 41 -68.48 -18.06 -60.27
CA ILE A 41 -67.72 -19.21 -60.79
C ILE A 41 -67.37 -20.11 -59.61
N SER A 42 -67.54 -21.43 -59.77
CA SER A 42 -67.27 -22.40 -58.70
C SER A 42 -65.78 -22.54 -58.37
N SER A 43 -64.90 -22.21 -59.31
CA SER A 43 -63.47 -21.94 -59.12
C SER A 43 -62.90 -21.28 -60.39
N LEU A 44 -61.87 -20.43 -60.25
CA LEU A 44 -61.09 -19.92 -61.38
C LEU A 44 -59.75 -20.64 -61.41
N ASN A 45 -59.31 -21.15 -62.56
CA ASN A 45 -57.94 -21.66 -62.72
C ASN A 45 -57.30 -21.04 -63.96
N VAL A 46 -56.36 -20.14 -63.74
CA VAL A 46 -55.58 -19.47 -64.80
C VAL A 46 -54.24 -20.18 -64.93
N ASP A 47 -53.91 -20.58 -66.15
CA ASP A 47 -52.63 -21.18 -66.54
C ASP A 47 -52.15 -22.27 -65.55
N ASN A 48 -53.05 -23.24 -65.30
CA ASN A 48 -52.82 -24.40 -64.44
C ASN A 48 -52.18 -24.06 -63.08
N GLY A 49 -52.72 -23.04 -62.41
CA GLY A 49 -52.35 -22.67 -61.04
C GLY A 49 -51.62 -21.35 -60.91
N VAL A 50 -51.35 -20.58 -61.98
CA VAL A 50 -50.79 -19.23 -61.85
C VAL A 50 -51.67 -18.35 -60.97
N LEU A 51 -52.99 -18.35 -61.19
CA LEU A 51 -53.99 -17.84 -60.26
C LEU A 51 -55.11 -18.87 -60.16
N PHE A 52 -55.38 -19.33 -58.94
CA PHE A 52 -56.46 -20.26 -58.64
C PHE A 52 -57.39 -19.64 -57.59
N VAL A 53 -58.68 -19.53 -57.86
CA VAL A 53 -59.68 -19.14 -56.86
C VAL A 53 -60.53 -20.36 -56.56
N ASP A 54 -60.44 -20.86 -55.34
CA ASP A 54 -61.22 -21.98 -54.82
C ASP A 54 -62.38 -21.43 -54.00
N THR A 55 -63.57 -21.36 -54.61
CA THR A 55 -64.76 -20.86 -53.88
C THR A 55 -65.40 -21.94 -53.01
N THR A 56 -64.91 -23.18 -53.02
CA THR A 56 -65.42 -24.23 -52.12
C THR A 56 -64.75 -24.20 -50.76
N ALA A 57 -63.53 -23.67 -50.70
CA ALA A 57 -62.76 -23.52 -49.47
C ALA A 57 -62.44 -22.05 -49.11
N ASP A 58 -62.93 -21.08 -49.90
CA ASP A 58 -62.67 -19.65 -49.76
C ASP A 58 -61.18 -19.28 -49.77
N ARG A 59 -60.46 -19.76 -50.79
CA ARG A 59 -59.00 -19.57 -50.90
C ARG A 59 -58.58 -19.05 -52.27
N ILE A 60 -57.49 -18.31 -52.29
CA ILE A 60 -56.79 -17.84 -53.47
C ILE A 60 -55.39 -18.46 -53.46
N GLY A 61 -55.06 -19.20 -54.52
CA GLY A 61 -53.73 -19.71 -54.80
C GLY A 61 -53.04 -18.89 -55.89
N ILE A 62 -51.76 -18.57 -55.70
CA ILE A 62 -50.88 -18.06 -56.75
C ILE A 62 -49.75 -19.06 -56.95
N LYS A 63 -49.58 -19.55 -58.19
CA LYS A 63 -48.72 -20.70 -58.54
C LYS A 63 -49.05 -22.01 -57.82
N THR A 64 -50.31 -22.20 -57.44
CA THR A 64 -50.86 -23.44 -56.87
C THR A 64 -52.34 -23.58 -57.19
N SER A 65 -52.77 -24.78 -57.59
CA SER A 65 -54.18 -25.15 -57.73
C SER A 65 -54.75 -25.82 -56.47
N THR A 66 -53.94 -25.94 -55.40
CA THR A 66 -54.34 -26.53 -54.12
C THR A 66 -53.83 -25.63 -52.97
N PRO A 67 -54.41 -24.43 -52.78
CA PRO A 67 -53.98 -23.51 -51.73
C PRO A 67 -54.24 -24.11 -50.34
N ASN A 68 -53.33 -23.93 -49.38
CA ASN A 68 -53.51 -24.44 -48.01
C ASN A 68 -53.95 -23.36 -46.99
N ALA A 69 -54.04 -22.09 -47.42
CA ALA A 69 -54.52 -20.95 -46.64
C ALA A 69 -55.43 -20.06 -47.50
N VAL A 70 -56.13 -19.09 -46.89
CA VAL A 70 -57.01 -18.12 -47.61
C VAL A 70 -56.27 -17.41 -48.75
N LEU A 71 -55.00 -17.07 -48.54
CA LEU A 71 -54.09 -16.65 -49.61
C LEU A 71 -52.82 -17.50 -49.52
N ASP A 72 -52.56 -18.32 -50.54
CA ASP A 72 -51.37 -19.16 -50.64
C ASP A 72 -50.58 -18.78 -51.91
N VAL A 73 -49.45 -18.09 -51.70
CA VAL A 73 -48.55 -17.67 -52.78
C VAL A 73 -47.32 -18.59 -52.77
N ARG A 74 -47.15 -19.42 -53.80
CA ARG A 74 -45.96 -20.25 -53.96
C ARG A 74 -44.89 -19.50 -54.76
N GLY A 75 -43.91 -18.96 -54.06
CA GLY A 75 -42.82 -18.15 -54.64
C GLY A 75 -42.60 -16.87 -53.83
N ASN A 76 -41.93 -15.88 -54.43
CA ASN A 76 -41.71 -14.59 -53.78
C ASN A 76 -42.98 -13.72 -53.86
N ALA A 77 -43.31 -13.03 -52.77
CA ALA A 77 -44.25 -11.94 -52.75
C ALA A 77 -43.48 -10.64 -52.44
N ILE A 78 -43.58 -9.65 -53.32
CA ILE A 78 -43.01 -8.32 -53.11
C ILE A 78 -44.18 -7.38 -52.83
N PHE A 79 -44.13 -6.70 -51.69
CA PHE A 79 -45.12 -5.70 -51.30
C PHE A 79 -44.49 -4.33 -51.43
N ASN A 80 -45.25 -3.38 -51.98
CA ASN A 80 -44.85 -1.98 -52.12
C ASN A 80 -43.52 -1.78 -52.89
N GLU A 81 -43.37 -2.47 -54.03
CA GLU A 81 -42.17 -2.39 -54.89
C GLU A 81 -41.89 -0.97 -55.41
N GLU A 82 -42.95 -0.19 -55.65
CA GLU A 82 -42.87 1.19 -56.11
C GLU A 82 -42.50 2.20 -55.00
N ALA A 83 -42.16 1.71 -53.79
CA ALA A 83 -41.75 2.51 -52.63
C ALA A 83 -42.73 3.65 -52.28
N ALA A 84 -44.03 3.44 -52.52
CA ALA A 84 -45.07 4.37 -52.11
C ALA A 84 -45.23 4.35 -50.58
N ASP A 85 -45.85 5.39 -50.01
CA ASP A 85 -46.14 5.45 -48.58
C ASP A 85 -47.36 4.57 -48.23
N ASN A 86 -47.21 3.26 -48.43
CA ASN A 86 -48.21 2.24 -48.16
C ASN A 86 -47.75 1.39 -46.98
N ASP A 87 -48.31 1.66 -45.82
CA ASP A 87 -48.06 0.87 -44.62
C ASP A 87 -48.58 -0.55 -44.76
N PHE A 88 -47.91 -1.49 -44.08
CA PHE A 88 -48.32 -2.88 -44.03
C PHE A 88 -48.56 -3.31 -42.58
N ARG A 89 -49.75 -3.83 -42.29
CA ARG A 89 -50.19 -4.17 -40.94
C ARG A 89 -50.61 -5.63 -40.83
N ILE A 90 -50.12 -6.29 -39.78
CA ILE A 90 -50.59 -7.59 -39.33
C ILE A 90 -51.16 -7.40 -37.92
N GLU A 91 -52.43 -7.77 -37.75
CA GLU A 91 -53.17 -7.62 -36.50
C GLU A 91 -53.18 -8.93 -35.70
N GLY A 92 -53.11 -8.82 -34.38
CA GLY A 92 -53.35 -9.91 -33.43
C GLY A 92 -54.73 -9.78 -32.77
N THR A 93 -55.15 -10.81 -32.04
CA THR A 93 -56.39 -10.75 -31.24
C THR A 93 -56.25 -9.67 -30.16
N GLY A 94 -56.93 -8.54 -30.34
CA GLY A 94 -56.88 -7.40 -29.42
C GLY A 94 -55.71 -6.43 -29.64
N GLU A 95 -54.86 -6.69 -30.64
CA GLU A 95 -53.66 -5.88 -30.93
C GLU A 95 -53.62 -5.50 -32.42
N GLU A 96 -54.16 -4.32 -32.76
CA GLU A 96 -54.27 -3.86 -34.15
C GLU A 96 -52.89 -3.72 -34.84
N ASN A 97 -51.84 -3.37 -34.10
CA ASN A 97 -50.51 -3.10 -34.66
C ASN A 97 -49.46 -4.10 -34.16
N LEU A 98 -49.81 -5.38 -34.14
CA LEU A 98 -48.92 -6.45 -33.68
C LEU A 98 -47.61 -6.47 -34.49
N PHE A 99 -47.69 -6.36 -35.81
CA PHE A 99 -46.54 -6.07 -36.69
C PHE A 99 -46.95 -4.99 -37.70
N PHE A 100 -46.21 -3.90 -37.72
CA PHE A 100 -46.51 -2.74 -38.55
C PHE A 100 -45.26 -2.28 -39.28
N LEU A 101 -45.32 -2.20 -40.60
CA LEU A 101 -44.32 -1.53 -41.42
C LEU A 101 -44.84 -0.12 -41.73
N ASP A 102 -44.13 0.88 -41.23
CA ASP A 102 -44.30 2.29 -41.57
C ASP A 102 -43.43 2.57 -42.81
N ALA A 103 -44.08 2.64 -43.98
CA ALA A 103 -43.40 2.82 -45.26
C ALA A 103 -42.82 4.24 -45.38
N GLY A 104 -43.57 5.26 -44.95
CA GLY A 104 -43.16 6.66 -45.01
C GLY A 104 -41.89 6.97 -44.23
N ASN A 105 -41.68 6.28 -43.10
CA ASN A 105 -40.48 6.46 -42.27
C ASN A 105 -39.44 5.33 -42.41
N ASN A 106 -39.73 4.28 -43.18
CA ASN A 106 -38.90 3.08 -43.35
C ASN A 106 -38.60 2.36 -42.01
N ARG A 107 -39.64 2.12 -41.20
CA ARG A 107 -39.51 1.56 -39.85
C ARG A 107 -40.48 0.41 -39.62
N ILE A 108 -40.11 -0.48 -38.71
CA ILE A 108 -40.95 -1.59 -38.27
C ILE A 108 -41.34 -1.35 -36.81
N GLY A 109 -42.65 -1.30 -36.54
CA GLY A 109 -43.22 -1.36 -35.20
C GLY A 109 -43.70 -2.76 -34.86
N ILE A 110 -43.46 -3.20 -33.62
CA ILE A 110 -44.08 -4.40 -33.03
C ILE A 110 -44.84 -3.93 -31.79
N GLY A 111 -46.17 -4.06 -31.80
CA GLY A 111 -47.05 -3.49 -30.76
C GLY A 111 -47.20 -1.97 -30.85
N THR A 112 -46.84 -1.34 -31.97
CA THR A 112 -46.97 0.11 -32.18
C THR A 112 -47.12 0.48 -33.65
N ASN A 113 -47.91 1.52 -33.94
CA ASN A 113 -48.05 2.16 -35.26
C ASN A 113 -47.24 3.46 -35.40
N SER A 114 -46.38 3.79 -34.43
CA SER A 114 -45.55 4.99 -34.49
C SER A 114 -44.13 4.67 -34.03
N PRO A 115 -43.41 3.83 -34.79
CA PRO A 115 -42.05 3.43 -34.44
C PRO A 115 -41.09 4.63 -34.49
N THR A 116 -40.30 4.77 -33.43
CA THR A 116 -39.32 5.87 -33.28
C THR A 116 -37.91 5.47 -33.72
N ALA A 117 -37.68 4.17 -33.89
CA ALA A 117 -36.44 3.58 -34.38
C ALA A 117 -36.72 2.67 -35.59
N ARG A 118 -35.66 2.20 -36.25
CA ARG A 118 -35.78 1.29 -37.41
C ARG A 118 -36.58 0.03 -37.08
N ILE A 119 -36.42 -0.49 -35.87
CA ILE A 119 -37.29 -1.49 -35.25
C ILE A 119 -37.64 -0.95 -33.85
N ASP A 120 -38.92 -0.74 -33.57
CA ASP A 120 -39.44 -0.29 -32.26
C ASP A 120 -40.42 -1.33 -31.72
N VAL A 121 -40.11 -1.92 -30.57
CA VAL A 121 -40.93 -2.96 -29.94
C VAL A 121 -41.50 -2.40 -28.64
N ARG A 122 -42.83 -2.31 -28.56
CA ARG A 122 -43.54 -1.92 -27.33
C ARG A 122 -44.11 -3.16 -26.67
N GLY A 123 -43.52 -3.54 -25.53
CA GLY A 123 -43.78 -4.80 -24.83
C GLY A 123 -42.50 -5.61 -24.64
N ASP A 124 -42.63 -6.86 -24.21
CA ASP A 124 -41.48 -7.74 -23.99
C ASP A 124 -40.93 -8.26 -25.33
N ALA A 125 -39.68 -7.90 -25.64
CA ALA A 125 -38.94 -8.43 -26.77
C ALA A 125 -38.02 -9.56 -26.31
N ILE A 126 -38.38 -10.81 -26.62
CA ILE A 126 -37.48 -11.95 -26.42
C ILE A 126 -36.65 -12.13 -27.70
N PHE A 127 -35.40 -11.70 -27.66
CA PHE A 127 -34.46 -12.04 -28.72
C PHE A 127 -33.97 -13.48 -28.50
N ASN A 128 -34.34 -14.39 -29.42
CA ASN A 128 -33.93 -15.79 -29.45
C ASN A 128 -34.48 -16.66 -28.29
N GLY A 129 -35.81 -16.81 -28.23
CA GLY A 129 -36.52 -17.72 -27.31
C GLY A 129 -36.35 -19.22 -27.61
N GLY A 130 -35.19 -19.64 -28.10
CA GLY A 130 -34.78 -21.04 -28.23
C GLY A 130 -33.87 -21.44 -27.09
N SER A 131 -33.90 -22.72 -26.70
CA SER A 131 -33.27 -23.31 -25.50
C SER A 131 -31.72 -23.32 -25.46
N SER A 132 -31.05 -22.28 -25.95
CA SER A 132 -29.59 -22.08 -25.90
C SER A 132 -29.25 -20.59 -25.84
N ASN A 133 -29.60 -20.04 -24.67
CA ASN A 133 -29.47 -18.69 -24.10
C ASN A 133 -28.43 -17.70 -24.66
N SER A 134 -28.95 -16.56 -25.15
CA SER A 134 -28.43 -15.21 -24.87
C SER A 134 -29.54 -14.20 -25.14
N ASN A 135 -30.00 -13.52 -24.10
CA ASN A 135 -31.27 -12.79 -24.15
C ASN A 135 -31.15 -11.40 -24.77
N PHE A 136 -29.93 -10.86 -24.82
CA PHE A 136 -29.60 -9.67 -25.59
C PHE A 136 -28.10 -9.70 -25.90
N ARG A 137 -27.75 -9.73 -27.19
CA ARG A 137 -26.36 -9.60 -27.66
C ARG A 137 -26.24 -8.35 -28.52
N VAL A 138 -25.36 -7.43 -28.12
CA VAL A 138 -24.87 -6.38 -29.00
C VAL A 138 -23.59 -6.88 -29.66
N LYS A 139 -23.58 -6.89 -30.99
CA LYS A 139 -22.42 -7.30 -31.80
C LYS A 139 -21.91 -6.11 -32.62
N GLY A 140 -20.60 -5.95 -32.69
CA GLY A 140 -19.94 -5.12 -33.70
C GLY A 140 -19.52 -5.96 -34.90
N SER A 141 -19.19 -5.32 -36.03
CA SER A 141 -18.73 -5.98 -37.26
C SER A 141 -17.45 -6.83 -37.08
N SER A 142 -16.69 -6.59 -36.02
CA SER A 142 -15.46 -7.32 -35.66
C SER A 142 -15.48 -7.92 -34.24
N ASN A 143 -16.60 -7.79 -33.50
CA ASN A 143 -16.72 -8.31 -32.13
C ASN A 143 -18.12 -8.89 -31.89
N GLU A 144 -18.21 -10.21 -31.79
CA GLU A 144 -19.48 -10.91 -31.61
C GLU A 144 -20.06 -10.83 -30.21
N ASN A 145 -19.32 -10.29 -29.24
CA ASN A 145 -19.65 -10.33 -27.81
C ASN A 145 -19.56 -8.94 -27.14
N LEU A 146 -19.85 -7.84 -27.85
CA LEU A 146 -19.68 -6.47 -27.31
C LEU A 146 -20.45 -6.26 -25.98
N PHE A 147 -21.68 -6.77 -25.88
CA PHE A 147 -22.47 -6.82 -24.65
C PHE A 147 -23.38 -8.05 -24.71
N CYS A 148 -23.36 -8.88 -23.66
CA CYS A 148 -24.09 -10.13 -23.56
C CYS A 148 -24.82 -10.21 -22.21
N VAL A 149 -26.14 -10.36 -22.24
CA VAL A 149 -26.93 -10.72 -21.06
C VAL A 149 -27.22 -12.22 -21.09
N ASN A 150 -26.65 -12.95 -20.13
CA ASN A 150 -26.90 -14.38 -19.94
C ASN A 150 -27.97 -14.54 -18.84
N ALA A 151 -29.21 -14.80 -19.26
CA ALA A 151 -30.31 -14.99 -18.33
C ALA A 151 -30.36 -16.39 -17.69
N GLU A 152 -29.65 -17.38 -18.24
CA GLU A 152 -29.54 -18.70 -17.60
C GLU A 152 -28.93 -18.59 -16.21
N PHE A 153 -27.94 -17.71 -16.07
CA PHE A 153 -27.17 -17.55 -14.85
C PHE A 153 -27.33 -16.17 -14.19
N ASN A 154 -28.19 -15.30 -14.74
CA ASN A 154 -28.38 -13.90 -14.32
C ASN A 154 -27.07 -13.09 -14.33
N ARG A 155 -26.36 -13.09 -15.46
CA ARG A 155 -25.03 -12.50 -15.60
C ARG A 155 -24.94 -11.56 -16.79
N VAL A 156 -24.07 -10.56 -16.69
CA VAL A 156 -23.78 -9.61 -17.76
C VAL A 156 -22.30 -9.73 -18.15
N GLY A 157 -22.03 -9.96 -19.44
CA GLY A 157 -20.70 -10.03 -20.03
C GLY A 157 -20.47 -8.88 -21.02
N ILE A 158 -19.30 -8.24 -20.99
CA ILE A 158 -18.79 -7.32 -22.02
C ILE A 158 -17.55 -7.97 -22.62
N GLY A 159 -17.58 -8.29 -23.92
CA GLY A 159 -16.52 -9.02 -24.62
C GLY A 159 -16.45 -10.53 -24.35
N THR A 160 -17.42 -11.11 -23.62
CA THR A 160 -17.60 -12.55 -23.42
C THR A 160 -19.07 -12.96 -23.61
N SER A 161 -19.30 -14.14 -24.18
CA SER A 161 -20.64 -14.76 -24.28
C SER A 161 -20.97 -15.69 -23.10
N SER A 162 -19.99 -15.98 -22.24
CA SER A 162 -20.12 -16.97 -21.17
C SER A 162 -19.60 -16.40 -19.85
N PRO A 163 -20.23 -15.31 -19.34
CA PRO A 163 -19.80 -14.71 -18.09
C PRO A 163 -19.89 -15.72 -16.94
N VAL A 164 -18.85 -15.80 -16.11
CA VAL A 164 -18.79 -16.67 -14.93
C VAL A 164 -19.17 -15.94 -13.63
N THR A 165 -19.14 -14.60 -13.65
CA THR A 165 -19.55 -13.71 -12.54
C THR A 165 -20.83 -12.96 -12.89
N PHE A 166 -21.46 -12.32 -11.89
CA PHE A 166 -22.65 -11.47 -12.11
C PHE A 166 -22.39 -10.35 -13.14
N PHE A 167 -21.18 -9.79 -13.16
CA PHE A 167 -20.71 -8.85 -14.17
C PHE A 167 -19.26 -9.20 -14.56
N GLU A 168 -19.02 -9.47 -15.84
CA GLU A 168 -17.71 -9.81 -16.41
C GLU A 168 -17.38 -8.89 -17.58
N VAL A 169 -16.15 -8.38 -17.64
CA VAL A 169 -15.60 -7.68 -18.81
C VAL A 169 -14.36 -8.46 -19.25
N SER A 170 -14.40 -9.05 -20.46
CA SER A 170 -13.34 -9.86 -21.04
C SER A 170 -12.90 -9.30 -22.39
N ASN A 171 -11.63 -9.47 -22.75
CA ASN A 171 -11.07 -8.94 -24.00
C ASN A 171 -10.61 -10.03 -24.99
N SER A 172 -10.91 -11.32 -24.75
CA SER A 172 -10.41 -12.40 -25.60
C SER A 172 -11.44 -13.51 -25.81
N ALA A 173 -11.69 -13.81 -27.08
CA ALA A 173 -12.63 -14.85 -27.52
C ALA A 173 -12.10 -16.28 -27.39
N ALA A 174 -10.93 -16.56 -26.80
CA ALA A 174 -10.40 -17.94 -26.81
C ALA A 174 -9.36 -18.31 -25.74
N ASN A 175 -9.10 -17.49 -24.71
CA ASN A 175 -8.12 -17.89 -23.69
C ASN A 175 -8.48 -17.35 -22.30
N PRO A 176 -8.67 -18.22 -21.27
CA PRO A 176 -8.89 -17.80 -19.90
C PRO A 176 -7.57 -17.28 -19.32
N MET A 177 -7.17 -16.07 -19.72
CA MET A 177 -6.29 -15.28 -18.86
C MET A 177 -7.13 -14.77 -17.68
N PRO A 178 -6.53 -14.67 -16.47
CA PRO A 178 -7.23 -14.33 -15.25
C PRO A 178 -8.06 -13.06 -15.44
N PRO A 179 -9.22 -12.94 -14.76
CA PRO A 179 -10.17 -11.86 -14.95
C PRO A 179 -9.52 -10.53 -14.62
N SER A 180 -8.85 -9.93 -15.59
CA SER A 180 -8.57 -8.51 -15.57
C SER A 180 -9.93 -7.87 -15.77
N ILE A 181 -10.56 -7.47 -14.67
CA ILE A 181 -11.60 -6.44 -14.65
C ILE A 181 -11.16 -5.43 -15.70
N GLY A 182 -11.95 -5.31 -16.75
CA GLY A 182 -11.59 -4.58 -17.96
C GLY A 182 -10.79 -3.35 -17.59
N LYS A 183 -9.61 -3.21 -18.20
CA LYS A 183 -8.83 -1.98 -18.16
C LYS A 183 -9.83 -0.84 -18.35
N PHE A 184 -10.18 -0.11 -17.28
CA PHE A 184 -10.91 1.13 -17.41
C PHE A 184 -9.92 2.06 -18.11
N VAL A 185 -9.87 2.01 -19.44
CA VAL A 185 -9.15 2.98 -20.23
C VAL A 185 -10.03 4.21 -20.23
N GLY A 186 -9.89 5.04 -19.22
CA GLY A 186 -10.14 6.46 -19.38
C GLY A 186 -9.10 7.02 -20.35
N ASN A 187 -9.15 6.65 -21.63
CA ASN A 187 -8.61 7.50 -22.68
C ASN A 187 -9.75 8.46 -23.02
N ARG A 188 -9.85 9.53 -22.22
CA ARG A 188 -10.14 10.81 -22.85
C ARG A 188 -8.83 11.24 -23.51
N ASP A 189 -8.91 11.87 -24.67
CA ASP A 189 -7.76 12.41 -25.39
C ASP A 189 -7.04 13.57 -24.65
N ASP A 190 -7.24 13.71 -23.32
CA ASP A 190 -6.81 14.84 -22.48
C ASP A 190 -5.71 14.49 -21.44
N GLY A 191 -5.18 13.26 -21.45
CA GLY A 191 -3.96 12.90 -20.71
C GLY A 191 -4.13 12.72 -19.19
N ARG A 192 -5.35 12.47 -18.68
CA ARG A 192 -5.57 12.14 -17.25
C ARG A 192 -5.80 10.64 -17.06
N ALA A 193 -5.17 10.08 -16.02
CA ALA A 193 -5.29 8.67 -15.67
C ALA A 193 -6.73 8.27 -15.35
N ALA A 194 -7.13 7.09 -15.79
CA ALA A 194 -8.40 6.50 -15.44
C ALA A 194 -8.45 6.18 -13.94
N SER A 195 -9.36 6.80 -13.20
CA SER A 195 -9.63 6.45 -11.80
C SER A 195 -10.86 5.55 -11.71
N ILE A 196 -10.75 4.48 -10.92
CA ILE A 196 -11.93 3.80 -10.37
C ILE A 196 -12.34 4.59 -9.14
N GLU A 197 -13.37 5.39 -9.28
CA GLU A 197 -13.93 6.17 -8.17
C GLU A 197 -15.10 5.39 -7.54
N ILE A 198 -14.88 4.85 -6.34
CA ILE A 198 -15.94 4.25 -5.52
C ILE A 198 -16.31 5.25 -4.44
N ARG A 199 -17.49 5.87 -4.54
CA ARG A 199 -18.04 6.79 -3.54
C ARG A 199 -19.10 6.07 -2.70
N ASN A 200 -18.99 6.13 -1.38
CA ASN A 200 -20.13 5.97 -0.49
C ASN A 200 -20.56 7.37 -0.07
N THR A 201 -21.72 7.82 -0.54
CA THR A 201 -22.23 9.16 -0.22
C THR A 201 -23.00 9.21 1.10
N ASN A 202 -23.22 8.07 1.76
CA ASN A 202 -24.23 7.93 2.81
C ASN A 202 -23.70 7.29 4.12
N GLU A 203 -22.46 6.82 4.20
CA GLU A 203 -21.85 6.35 5.46
C GLU A 203 -20.41 6.83 5.64
N SER A 204 -19.99 6.98 6.90
CA SER A 204 -18.66 7.45 7.33
C SER A 204 -17.49 6.53 6.93
N SER A 205 -17.76 5.38 6.32
CA SER A 205 -16.74 4.44 5.85
C SER A 205 -17.18 3.62 4.64
N LEU A 206 -16.29 3.48 3.67
CA LEU A 206 -16.34 2.40 2.68
C LEU A 206 -15.69 1.16 3.30
N ALA A 207 -16.49 0.19 3.74
CA ALA A 207 -15.99 -1.10 4.20
C ALA A 207 -15.84 -2.05 3.00
N PHE A 208 -14.62 -2.25 2.54
CA PHE A 208 -14.30 -3.26 1.53
C PHE A 208 -13.91 -4.56 2.23
N SER A 209 -14.76 -5.59 2.16
CA SER A 209 -14.40 -6.96 2.55
C SER A 209 -14.02 -7.73 1.29
N GLY A 210 -12.77 -8.18 1.19
CA GLY A 210 -12.32 -9.03 0.08
C GLY A 210 -11.97 -8.33 -1.24
N ILE A 211 -11.65 -7.02 -1.24
CA ILE A 211 -10.98 -6.42 -2.40
C ILE A 211 -9.47 -6.66 -2.29
N GLU A 212 -8.97 -7.67 -3.00
CA GLU A 212 -7.55 -7.78 -3.34
C GLU A 212 -7.25 -6.86 -4.53
N ILE A 213 -6.53 -5.76 -4.29
CA ILE A 213 -5.99 -4.94 -5.37
C ILE A 213 -4.66 -5.58 -5.80
N TYR A 214 -4.74 -6.47 -6.80
CA TYR A 214 -3.56 -7.09 -7.39
C TYR A 214 -2.87 -6.10 -8.36
N VAL A 215 -1.90 -5.33 -7.88
CA VAL A 215 -0.98 -4.57 -8.76
C VAL A 215 0.17 -5.50 -9.15
N GLY A 216 -0.14 -6.50 -9.97
CA GLY A 216 0.87 -7.42 -10.49
C GLY A 216 1.58 -6.83 -11.70
N THR A 217 2.89 -6.64 -11.62
CA THR A 217 3.75 -6.76 -12.81
C THR A 217 4.93 -7.66 -12.45
N ASN A 218 5.46 -8.34 -13.45
CA ASN A 218 6.39 -9.45 -13.31
C ASN A 218 7.82 -9.03 -12.90
N ASP A 219 8.04 -7.79 -12.43
CA ASP A 219 9.35 -7.26 -12.06
C ASP A 219 9.32 -6.55 -10.70
N THR A 220 9.82 -7.25 -9.66
CA THR A 220 10.52 -6.73 -8.45
C THR A 220 10.06 -5.46 -7.72
N GLY A 221 8.80 -5.03 -7.79
CA GLY A 221 8.35 -3.91 -6.95
C GLY A 221 6.94 -3.42 -7.21
N ALA A 222 5.93 -4.15 -6.75
CA ALA A 222 4.57 -3.62 -6.65
C ALA A 222 4.50 -2.62 -5.49
N ALA A 223 4.63 -1.34 -5.79
CA ALA A 223 4.31 -0.25 -4.86
C ALA A 223 2.97 0.38 -5.28
N MET A 224 2.09 0.62 -4.30
CA MET A 224 0.97 1.53 -4.49
C MET A 224 1.55 2.96 -4.65
N TYR A 225 1.77 3.37 -5.89
CA TYR A 225 2.24 4.73 -6.21
C TYR A 225 1.14 5.74 -5.99
N VAL A 226 1.17 6.44 -4.85
CA VAL A 226 0.47 7.71 -4.67
C VAL A 226 1.42 8.82 -5.13
N SER A 227 1.43 9.15 -6.42
CA SER A 227 2.28 10.23 -6.93
C SER A 227 1.74 11.59 -6.49
N PRO A 228 2.57 12.49 -5.92
CA PRO A 228 2.14 13.84 -5.58
C PRO A 228 2.19 14.73 -6.83
N ALA A 229 1.25 14.54 -7.75
CA ALA A 229 0.91 15.60 -8.70
C ALA A 229 -0.16 16.48 -8.01
N ALA A 230 0.27 17.40 -7.14
CA ALA A 230 -0.56 18.44 -6.54
C ALA A 230 -1.82 18.00 -5.75
N HIS A 231 -1.73 16.94 -4.95
CA HIS A 231 -2.77 16.60 -3.97
C HIS A 231 -2.18 16.60 -2.57
N THR A 232 -2.67 17.52 -1.73
CA THR A 232 -2.41 17.55 -0.29
C THR A 232 -2.86 16.22 0.31
N SER A 233 -1.90 15.49 0.87
CA SER A 233 -2.00 14.30 1.72
C SER A 233 -3.44 13.87 2.05
N TYR A 234 -3.94 12.83 1.38
CA TYR A 234 -5.10 12.07 1.88
C TYR A 234 -4.64 11.32 3.14
N GLY A 235 -4.85 11.96 4.30
CA GLY A 235 -4.55 11.37 5.60
C GLY A 235 -5.40 10.12 5.79
N ILE A 236 -4.74 9.00 6.11
CA ILE A 236 -5.43 7.81 6.62
C ILE A 236 -5.94 8.20 8.01
N VAL A 237 -7.24 8.53 8.10
CA VAL A 237 -7.86 9.20 9.26
C VAL A 237 -7.72 8.41 10.56
N ASN A 238 -7.43 7.10 10.51
CA ASN A 238 -7.25 6.23 11.67
C ASN A 238 -5.96 5.38 11.63
N GLY A 239 -4.91 5.84 10.94
CA GLY A 239 -3.62 5.14 10.85
C GLY A 239 -3.56 4.02 9.79
N LEU A 240 -2.36 3.80 9.23
CA LEU A 240 -2.09 2.79 8.22
C LEU A 240 -1.72 1.46 8.88
N ASN A 241 -2.62 0.47 8.85
CA ASN A 241 -2.31 -0.89 9.29
C ASN A 241 -1.84 -1.74 8.09
N ILE A 242 -0.53 -1.93 7.95
CA ILE A 242 0.06 -2.83 6.96
C ILE A 242 0.37 -4.17 7.63
N GLN A 243 -0.44 -5.18 7.35
CA GLN A 243 -0.16 -6.56 7.78
C GLN A 243 0.65 -7.26 6.69
N ASN A 244 1.95 -7.43 6.92
CA ASN A 244 2.84 -8.18 6.04
C ASN A 244 3.38 -9.40 6.79
N THR A 245 3.02 -10.60 6.34
CA THR A 245 3.44 -11.86 6.96
C THR A 245 4.64 -12.50 6.26
N SER A 246 5.00 -12.04 5.05
CA SER A 246 5.87 -12.77 4.15
C SER A 246 7.09 -11.98 3.66
N GLN A 247 7.03 -10.66 3.59
CA GLN A 247 8.06 -9.79 3.02
C GLN A 247 8.42 -8.64 3.96
N ASP A 248 9.59 -8.05 3.77
CA ASP A 248 9.98 -6.83 4.47
C ASP A 248 9.07 -5.66 4.07
N ILE A 249 8.88 -4.70 4.99
CA ILE A 249 8.21 -3.43 4.70
C ILE A 249 9.30 -2.36 4.63
N GLY A 250 9.49 -1.76 3.45
CA GLY A 250 10.48 -0.71 3.23
C GLY A 250 9.83 0.64 2.93
N PHE A 251 10.30 1.68 3.60
CA PHE A 251 10.10 3.06 3.20
C PHE A 251 11.38 3.54 2.53
N ARG A 252 11.32 3.73 1.22
CA ARG A 252 12.45 4.15 0.40
C ARG A 252 12.35 5.65 0.10
N LEU A 253 13.49 6.32 0.11
CA LEU A 253 13.64 7.66 -0.44
C LEU A 253 14.53 7.51 -1.67
N GLU A 254 14.00 7.82 -2.85
CA GLU A 254 14.65 7.51 -4.13
C GLU A 254 15.02 6.01 -4.24
N SER A 255 16.28 5.69 -4.57
CA SER A 255 16.79 4.31 -4.69
C SER A 255 17.39 3.77 -3.38
N THR A 256 17.36 4.52 -2.28
CA THR A 256 17.93 4.07 -1.00
C THR A 256 16.84 3.78 0.04
N THR A 257 17.12 2.83 0.94
CA THR A 257 16.21 2.50 2.03
C THR A 257 16.40 3.49 3.17
N ALA A 258 15.36 4.25 3.49
CA ALA A 258 15.37 5.17 4.62
C ALA A 258 14.99 4.45 5.93
N LEU A 259 13.98 3.59 5.87
CA LEU A 259 13.50 2.76 6.99
C LEU A 259 13.06 1.40 6.46
N ILE A 260 13.43 0.32 7.14
CA ILE A 260 12.97 -1.04 6.85
C ILE A 260 12.49 -1.74 8.12
N LEU A 261 11.36 -2.43 8.01
CA LEU A 261 10.91 -3.42 8.99
C LEU A 261 11.14 -4.79 8.38
N LYS A 262 12.10 -5.52 8.93
CA LYS A 262 12.49 -6.85 8.48
C LYS A 262 11.48 -7.89 8.94
N ASN A 263 10.88 -8.64 8.03
CA ASN A 263 9.91 -9.66 8.37
C ASN A 263 10.57 -10.88 9.04
N SER A 264 11.80 -11.22 8.66
CA SER A 264 12.50 -12.41 9.14
C SER A 264 12.78 -12.39 10.66
N ASN A 265 13.17 -11.24 11.21
CA ASN A 265 13.61 -11.10 12.60
C ASN A 265 12.88 -9.97 13.37
N LYS A 266 11.96 -9.25 12.71
CA LYS A 266 11.21 -8.11 13.26
C LYS A 266 12.11 -6.93 13.66
N TYR A 267 13.23 -6.74 12.98
CA TYR A 267 14.15 -5.64 13.23
C TYR A 267 13.75 -4.39 12.44
N ILE A 268 14.06 -3.23 13.01
CA ILE A 268 13.91 -1.92 12.39
C ILE A 268 15.31 -1.45 11.98
N GLY A 269 15.52 -1.25 10.68
CA GLY A 269 16.72 -0.60 10.16
C GLY A 269 16.40 0.83 9.71
N ILE A 270 17.18 1.81 10.13
CA ILE A 270 17.14 3.20 9.64
C ILE A 270 18.46 3.44 8.91
N GLY A 271 18.41 3.79 7.63
CA GLY A 271 19.61 3.93 6.78
C GLY A 271 20.29 2.62 6.35
N THR A 272 19.92 1.48 6.94
CA THR A 272 20.46 0.15 6.61
C THR A 272 19.37 -0.85 6.20
N ILE A 273 19.68 -1.75 5.26
CA ILE A 273 18.81 -2.88 4.85
C ILE A 273 19.10 -4.19 5.59
N SER A 274 20.19 -4.23 6.35
CA SER A 274 20.69 -5.41 7.05
C SER A 274 20.91 -5.08 8.52
N PRO A 275 19.84 -4.72 9.27
CA PRO A 275 19.98 -4.38 10.68
C PRO A 275 20.53 -5.58 11.46
N SER A 276 21.55 -5.35 12.27
CA SER A 276 22.21 -6.35 13.13
C SER A 276 21.58 -6.44 14.52
N ALA A 277 20.73 -5.47 14.89
CA ALA A 277 19.99 -5.40 16.14
C ALA A 277 18.51 -5.03 15.91
N LYS A 278 17.66 -5.16 16.95
CA LYS A 278 16.22 -4.86 16.87
C LYS A 278 15.93 -3.44 16.37
N LEU A 279 16.76 -2.47 16.73
CA LEU A 279 16.80 -1.15 16.14
C LEU A 279 18.25 -0.91 15.74
N ASP A 280 18.50 -0.72 14.45
CA ASP A 280 19.82 -0.43 13.90
C ASP A 280 19.73 0.87 13.10
N VAL A 281 20.57 1.85 13.45
CA VAL A 281 20.61 3.15 12.79
C VAL A 281 21.99 3.30 12.18
N ASP A 282 22.06 3.23 10.85
CA ASP A 282 23.28 3.51 10.09
C ASP A 282 23.36 5.02 9.83
N GLY A 283 23.89 5.75 10.81
CA GLY A 283 23.97 7.21 10.84
C GLY A 283 23.70 7.79 12.23
N ASP A 284 23.49 9.11 12.30
CA ASP A 284 23.23 9.80 13.56
C ASP A 284 21.81 9.54 14.11
N ALA A 285 21.70 9.30 15.41
CA ALA A 285 20.44 9.28 16.14
C ALA A 285 20.35 10.48 17.10
N VAL A 286 19.33 11.32 16.93
CA VAL A 286 19.11 12.49 17.79
C VAL A 286 17.90 12.25 18.68
N PHE A 287 18.12 12.23 19.99
CA PHE A 287 17.08 12.09 21.01
C PHE A 287 16.82 13.43 21.71
N ASN A 288 15.55 13.69 22.08
CA ASN A 288 15.13 14.89 22.82
C ASN A 288 15.64 16.23 22.25
N LYS A 289 15.63 16.39 20.91
CA LYS A 289 16.09 17.62 20.24
C LYS A 289 15.36 18.89 20.71
N SER A 290 14.11 18.74 21.17
CA SER A 290 13.31 19.84 21.71
C SER A 290 13.78 20.34 23.09
N LYS A 291 14.75 19.66 23.72
CA LYS A 291 15.26 19.97 25.08
C LYS A 291 14.13 20.00 26.12
N ALA A 292 13.14 19.13 25.94
CA ALA A 292 12.09 18.96 26.92
C ALA A 292 12.65 18.14 28.09
N ASP A 293 11.96 18.15 29.23
CA ASP A 293 12.27 17.24 30.32
C ASP A 293 11.84 15.81 29.92
N LYS A 294 12.76 15.13 29.22
CA LYS A 294 12.60 13.79 28.64
C LYS A 294 13.89 13.03 28.86
N ASP A 295 13.85 12.13 29.82
CA ASP A 295 14.99 11.29 30.18
C ASP A 295 15.29 10.26 29.09
N PHE A 296 16.56 9.86 29.02
CA PHE A 296 16.97 8.70 28.24
C PHE A 296 17.33 7.57 29.20
N ILE A 297 16.63 6.45 29.07
CA ILE A 297 16.68 5.35 30.05
C ILE A 297 17.00 4.04 29.35
N ILE A 298 18.06 3.36 29.80
CA ILE A 298 18.35 1.97 29.47
C ILE A 298 18.10 1.13 30.72
N TRP A 299 17.01 0.36 30.68
CA TRP A 299 16.66 -0.56 31.75
C TRP A 299 17.59 -1.77 31.78
N GLY A 300 17.97 -2.18 32.99
CA GLY A 300 18.57 -3.48 33.23
C GLY A 300 17.53 -4.58 33.34
N THR A 301 17.96 -5.73 33.83
CA THR A 301 17.06 -6.84 34.22
C THR A 301 16.51 -6.68 35.63
N ASP A 302 17.09 -5.78 36.43
CA ASP A 302 16.55 -5.38 37.72
C ASP A 302 15.43 -4.35 37.53
N SER A 303 14.33 -4.51 38.27
CA SER A 303 13.14 -3.67 38.12
C SER A 303 13.20 -2.36 38.91
N THR A 304 14.30 -2.12 39.64
CA THR A 304 14.40 -1.02 40.61
C THR A 304 15.26 0.13 40.12
N ASN A 305 16.35 -0.15 39.40
CA ASN A 305 17.26 0.86 38.87
C ASN A 305 17.51 0.64 37.39
N SER A 306 17.80 1.72 36.67
CA SER A 306 18.26 1.64 35.28
C SER A 306 19.76 1.40 35.24
N ASN A 307 20.23 0.69 34.21
CA ASN A 307 21.66 0.53 33.95
C ASN A 307 22.29 1.86 33.55
N LEU A 308 21.60 2.64 32.71
CA LEU A 308 21.95 4.00 32.34
C LEU A 308 20.71 4.88 32.40
N TYR A 309 20.83 6.00 33.11
CA TYR A 309 19.78 7.00 33.25
C TYR A 309 20.36 8.38 32.97
N ILE A 310 19.91 9.02 31.91
CA ILE A 310 20.22 10.43 31.63
C ILE A 310 19.02 11.25 32.06
N ASP A 311 19.17 11.94 33.17
CA ASP A 311 18.17 12.83 33.75
C ASP A 311 18.22 14.18 33.03
N ALA A 312 17.19 14.48 32.24
CA ALA A 312 17.10 15.73 31.50
C ALA A 312 16.78 16.92 32.42
N SER A 313 16.12 16.68 33.57
CA SER A 313 15.74 17.72 34.52
C SER A 313 16.95 18.26 35.29
N THR A 314 17.88 17.40 35.68
CA THR A 314 19.10 17.77 36.43
C THR A 314 20.36 17.84 35.56
N ASN A 315 20.27 17.43 34.29
CA ASN A 315 21.38 17.26 33.36
C ASN A 315 22.48 16.36 33.97
N SER A 316 22.09 15.18 34.45
CA SER A 316 22.96 14.25 35.17
C SER A 316 22.88 12.85 34.58
N VAL A 317 23.95 12.07 34.74
CA VAL A 317 24.06 10.67 34.29
C VAL A 317 24.14 9.76 35.51
N GLY A 318 23.18 8.87 35.66
CA GLY A 318 23.18 7.78 36.62
C GLY A 318 23.59 6.46 35.97
N ILE A 319 24.46 5.70 36.63
CA ILE A 319 24.77 4.31 36.30
C ILE A 319 24.39 3.45 37.51
N GLY A 320 23.41 2.55 37.34
CA GLY A 320 22.84 1.76 38.45
C GLY A 320 21.93 2.57 39.39
N THR A 321 21.42 3.72 38.96
CA THR A 321 20.52 4.59 39.74
C THR A 321 19.57 5.39 38.86
N ASN A 322 18.32 5.57 39.32
CA ASN A 322 17.32 6.47 38.71
C ASN A 322 17.28 7.85 39.36
N ALA A 323 18.10 8.11 40.38
CA ALA A 323 18.17 9.37 41.10
C ALA A 323 19.64 9.73 41.33
N PRO A 324 20.35 10.20 40.29
CA PRO A 324 21.74 10.62 40.41
C PRO A 324 21.83 11.87 41.30
N ASN A 325 22.70 11.85 42.30
CA ASN A 325 22.93 12.99 43.20
C ASN A 325 24.04 13.95 42.71
N SER A 326 24.61 13.69 41.53
CA SER A 326 25.74 14.40 40.94
C SER A 326 25.71 14.25 39.42
N LYS A 327 26.51 15.05 38.70
CA LYS A 327 26.57 15.02 37.23
C LYS A 327 26.88 13.65 36.65
N LEU A 328 27.71 12.88 37.34
CA LEU A 328 27.91 11.46 37.13
C LEU A 328 27.79 10.77 38.49
N ASP A 329 26.83 9.87 38.65
CA ASP A 329 26.62 9.06 39.85
C ASP A 329 26.63 7.58 39.47
N VAL A 330 27.66 6.87 39.92
CA VAL A 330 27.86 5.44 39.66
C VAL A 330 27.62 4.67 40.96
N ARG A 331 26.57 3.86 41.01
CA ARG A 331 26.30 2.97 42.15
C ARG A 331 26.87 1.59 41.88
N GLY A 332 27.94 1.25 42.61
CA GLY A 332 28.70 0.02 42.43
C GLY A 332 30.19 0.31 42.27
N SER A 333 30.95 -0.70 41.83
CA SER A 333 32.38 -0.53 41.53
C SER A 333 32.57 0.13 40.18
N ALA A 334 33.49 1.10 40.10
CA ALA A 334 34.01 1.63 38.84
C ALA A 334 35.46 1.14 38.67
N ILE A 335 35.74 0.52 37.53
CA ILE A 335 37.08 0.10 37.13
C ILE A 335 37.47 0.95 35.93
N PHE A 336 38.68 1.50 35.97
CA PHE A 336 39.22 2.34 34.91
C PHE A 336 40.48 1.70 34.34
N ASN A 337 40.63 1.75 33.02
CA ASN A 337 41.77 1.19 32.28
C ASN A 337 42.01 -0.32 32.52
N GLU A 338 40.95 -1.13 32.54
CA GLU A 338 41.06 -2.58 32.79
C GLU A 338 41.91 -3.31 31.73
N ASP A 339 41.87 -2.86 30.47
CA ASP A 339 42.67 -3.44 29.39
C ASP A 339 44.18 -3.08 29.50
N GLY A 340 44.56 -2.22 30.46
CA GLY A 340 45.97 -1.83 30.70
C GLY A 340 46.60 -1.00 29.58
N ALA A 341 45.80 -0.26 28.82
CA ALA A 341 46.29 0.65 27.79
C ALA A 341 46.99 1.88 28.42
N ASP A 342 47.79 2.60 27.64
CA ASP A 342 48.42 3.85 28.08
C ASP A 342 47.41 5.02 28.05
N ASN A 343 46.38 4.92 28.91
CA ASN A 343 45.31 5.89 29.07
C ASN A 343 45.35 6.50 30.48
N ASP A 344 45.85 7.72 30.57
CA ASP A 344 45.95 8.46 31.83
C ASP A 344 44.58 8.90 32.36
N ILE A 345 44.45 8.98 33.68
CA ILE A 345 43.27 9.53 34.37
C ILE A 345 43.68 10.81 35.06
N ARG A 346 42.87 11.85 34.93
CA ARG A 346 43.12 13.18 35.51
C ARG A 346 41.89 13.68 36.24
N ILE A 347 42.09 14.10 37.47
CA ILE A 347 41.11 14.83 38.28
C ILE A 347 41.72 16.21 38.53
N GLU A 348 41.02 17.25 38.10
CA GLU A 348 41.47 18.64 38.17
C GLU A 348 40.81 19.37 39.35
N GLY A 349 41.52 20.31 39.95
CA GLY A 349 40.96 21.34 40.82
C GLY A 349 40.82 22.68 40.09
N ASP A 350 40.39 23.71 40.80
CA ASP A 350 40.16 25.05 40.21
C ASP A 350 41.42 25.68 39.60
N SER A 351 42.60 25.44 40.18
CA SER A 351 43.87 26.00 39.72
C SER A 351 44.97 24.96 39.50
N ASP A 352 44.66 23.67 39.66
CA ASP A 352 45.61 22.57 39.50
C ASP A 352 45.02 21.53 38.55
N ALA A 353 45.55 21.50 37.32
CA ALA A 353 45.12 20.56 36.30
C ALA A 353 45.53 19.10 36.61
N ASN A 354 46.39 18.84 37.59
CA ASN A 354 46.86 17.48 37.90
C ASN A 354 46.71 17.16 39.39
N LEU A 355 45.63 17.64 40.02
CA LEU A 355 45.35 17.40 41.43
C LEU A 355 45.43 15.92 41.80
N PHE A 356 44.90 15.04 40.95
CA PHE A 356 45.20 13.60 40.96
C PHE A 356 45.38 13.11 39.53
N PHE A 357 46.49 12.45 39.26
CA PHE A 357 46.86 11.98 37.94
C PHE A 357 47.36 10.54 38.01
N THR A 358 46.92 9.66 37.11
CA THR A 358 47.54 8.35 36.92
C THR A 358 48.28 8.36 35.59
N ASP A 359 49.58 8.11 35.61
CA ASP A 359 50.42 7.85 34.45
C ASP A 359 50.34 6.34 34.16
N ALA A 360 49.54 5.97 33.16
CA ALA A 360 49.29 4.57 32.85
C ALA A 360 50.54 3.90 32.24
N GLY A 361 51.24 4.57 31.34
CA GLY A 361 52.42 4.03 30.64
C GLY A 361 53.60 3.70 31.54
N ASN A 362 53.73 4.36 32.70
CA ASN A 362 54.76 4.07 33.70
C ASN A 362 54.22 3.39 34.97
N ASP A 363 52.92 3.10 35.02
CA ASP A 363 52.19 2.61 36.19
C ASP A 363 52.39 3.51 37.43
N ARG A 364 52.19 4.82 37.35
CA ARG A 364 52.46 5.76 38.46
C ARG A 364 51.25 6.64 38.79
N VAL A 365 51.27 7.21 39.99
CA VAL A 365 50.30 8.21 40.44
C VAL A 365 51.02 9.51 40.76
N GLY A 366 50.56 10.61 40.17
CA GLY A 366 50.98 11.98 40.47
C GLY A 366 49.91 12.73 41.27
N ILE A 367 50.33 13.55 42.22
CA ILE A 367 49.49 14.54 42.92
C ILE A 367 50.14 15.91 42.70
N GLY A 368 49.45 16.82 42.00
CA GLY A 368 49.98 18.13 41.59
C GLY A 368 51.04 18.06 40.47
N THR A 369 51.20 16.92 39.80
CA THR A 369 52.15 16.71 38.70
C THR A 369 51.61 15.71 37.68
N ASN A 370 51.90 15.92 36.40
CA ASN A 370 51.61 14.99 35.29
C ASN A 370 52.82 14.17 34.83
N ALA A 371 53.97 14.32 35.50
CA ALA A 371 55.20 13.60 35.17
C ALA A 371 55.79 12.96 36.44
N PRO A 372 55.08 12.00 37.06
CA PRO A 372 55.54 11.37 38.29
C PRO A 372 56.84 10.57 38.05
N ASN A 373 57.87 10.83 38.85
CA ASN A 373 59.15 10.14 38.78
C ASN A 373 59.23 8.91 39.70
N ALA A 374 58.17 8.62 40.44
CA ALA A 374 58.03 7.48 41.35
C ALA A 374 56.61 6.89 41.29
N LYS A 375 56.39 5.71 41.90
CA LYS A 375 55.08 5.03 41.94
C LYS A 375 53.97 5.94 42.48
N LEU A 376 54.30 6.76 43.47
CA LEU A 376 53.52 7.91 43.93
C LEU A 376 54.45 9.12 44.01
N ASP A 377 54.17 10.17 43.25
CA ASP A 377 54.93 11.42 43.24
C ASP A 377 54.00 12.59 43.60
N VAL A 378 54.34 13.36 44.63
CA VAL A 378 53.54 14.50 45.09
C VAL A 378 54.35 15.78 44.91
N SER A 379 53.95 16.60 43.95
CA SER A 379 54.53 17.93 43.71
C SER A 379 53.83 18.96 44.59
N GLY A 380 54.17 18.97 45.87
CA GLY A 380 53.60 19.87 46.86
C GLY A 380 53.80 19.35 48.28
N THR A 381 53.24 20.06 49.26
CA THR A 381 53.28 19.60 50.66
C THR A 381 52.28 18.48 50.88
N SER A 382 52.75 17.30 51.31
CA SER A 382 51.89 16.19 51.75
C SER A 382 51.64 16.25 53.26
N ARG A 383 50.39 16.02 53.69
CA ARG A 383 50.04 15.84 55.10
C ARG A 383 49.69 14.38 55.37
N PHE A 384 50.36 13.77 56.34
CA PHE A 384 50.06 12.42 56.81
C PHE A 384 49.67 12.47 58.31
N GLY A 385 48.38 12.66 58.63
CA GLY A 385 47.86 12.80 60.01
C GLY A 385 46.44 13.41 60.11
N ASP A 386 45.89 13.59 61.32
CA ASP A 386 44.57 14.24 61.53
C ASP A 386 44.64 15.77 61.52
N SER A 387 43.48 16.46 61.51
CA SER A 387 43.37 17.92 61.34
C SER A 387 43.90 18.77 62.51
N SER A 388 44.13 18.19 63.70
CA SER A 388 44.39 18.93 64.95
C SER A 388 45.76 18.70 65.60
N THR A 389 46.50 17.65 65.21
CA THR A 389 47.91 17.46 65.60
C THR A 389 48.68 16.85 64.43
N ASN A 390 49.97 17.12 64.31
CA ASN A 390 50.76 16.88 63.11
C ASN A 390 52.11 16.30 63.59
N TYR A 391 52.85 15.41 62.92
CA TYR A 391 53.22 15.47 61.49
C TYR A 391 53.60 14.12 60.80
N VAL A 392 53.73 12.96 61.47
CA VAL A 392 53.82 11.57 60.92
C VAL A 392 53.47 10.57 62.03
N SER A 393 52.62 9.54 61.83
CA SER A 393 52.45 8.43 62.78
C SER A 393 52.93 7.12 62.17
N ILE A 394 53.93 6.49 62.80
CA ILE A 394 54.42 5.16 62.45
C ILE A 394 54.06 4.23 63.60
N GLY A 395 53.31 3.16 63.28
CA GLY A 395 52.74 2.23 64.27
C GLY A 395 53.80 1.51 65.11
N SER A 396 53.34 0.72 66.09
CA SER A 396 54.15 0.16 67.20
C SER A 396 55.35 -0.73 66.82
N THR A 397 55.62 -0.95 65.52
CA THR A 397 56.82 -1.63 65.00
C THR A 397 57.40 -1.01 63.72
N GLY A 398 56.87 0.10 63.21
CA GLY A 398 57.36 0.69 61.97
C GLY A 398 58.49 1.69 62.21
N ASN A 399 59.55 1.61 61.40
CA ASN A 399 60.60 2.61 61.33
C ASN A 399 60.26 3.67 60.27
N LEU A 400 60.62 4.94 60.49
CA LEU A 400 60.71 5.92 59.40
C LEU A 400 62.02 5.68 58.66
N ALA A 401 61.98 4.94 57.57
CA ALA A 401 63.16 4.74 56.73
C ALA A 401 63.16 5.77 55.59
N PHE A 402 64.10 6.71 55.64
CA PHE A 402 64.47 7.52 54.48
C PHE A 402 65.32 6.65 53.54
N GLN A 403 64.88 6.41 52.30
CA GLN A 403 65.66 5.66 51.32
C GLN A 403 66.40 6.60 50.36
N GLY A 404 67.58 6.19 49.90
CA GLY A 404 68.41 6.98 48.98
C GLY A 404 69.07 8.19 49.66
N SER A 405 69.12 9.32 48.96
CA SER A 405 69.76 10.57 49.43
C SER A 405 68.82 11.50 50.20
N ALA A 406 67.69 11.00 50.70
CA ALA A 406 66.76 11.82 51.45
C ALA A 406 67.38 12.24 52.80
N GLU A 407 67.50 13.54 53.02
CA GLU A 407 68.08 14.12 54.24
C GLU A 407 66.99 14.33 55.32
N PHE A 408 67.37 14.14 56.58
CA PHE A 408 66.56 14.50 57.73
C PHE A 408 67.13 15.78 58.36
N HIS A 409 66.40 16.89 58.26
CA HIS A 409 66.80 18.18 58.84
C HIS A 409 66.00 18.48 60.11
N PRO A 410 66.39 17.97 61.28
CA PRO A 410 65.73 18.32 62.53
C PRO A 410 65.94 19.82 62.83
N ARG A 411 65.00 20.41 63.56
CA ARG A 411 65.10 21.81 64.01
C ARG A 411 66.40 22.02 64.78
N ARG A 412 67.28 22.89 64.28
CA ARG A 412 68.47 23.36 65.00
C ARG A 412 68.10 24.56 65.88
N ILE A 413 68.41 24.47 67.17
CA ILE A 413 68.30 25.58 68.12
C ILE A 413 69.70 26.13 68.36
N SER A 414 69.88 27.44 68.26
CA SER A 414 71.18 28.10 68.50
C SER A 414 71.01 29.17 69.57
N GLN A 415 71.60 28.93 70.73
CA GLN A 415 71.57 29.83 71.89
C GLN A 415 72.65 29.42 72.89
N ASP A 416 73.04 30.36 73.75
CA ASP A 416 74.11 30.20 74.74
C ASP A 416 73.72 29.21 75.85
N SER A 417 72.44 29.18 76.23
CA SER A 417 71.94 28.29 77.29
C SER A 417 71.27 27.04 76.73
N GLN A 418 71.31 25.94 77.48
CA GLN A 418 70.62 24.71 77.08
C GLN A 418 69.12 24.93 76.79
N PRO A 419 68.59 24.52 75.62
CA PRO A 419 67.17 24.59 75.32
C PRO A 419 66.33 23.76 76.29
N THR A 420 65.20 24.30 76.72
CA THR A 420 64.16 23.54 77.42
C THR A 420 63.35 22.76 76.40
N LEU A 421 63.30 21.44 76.57
CA LEU A 421 62.51 20.53 75.74
C LEU A 421 61.35 19.94 76.56
N SER A 422 60.22 19.67 75.93
CA SER A 422 59.15 18.87 76.54
C SER A 422 59.57 17.39 76.61
N ALA A 423 59.00 16.63 77.55
CA ALA A 423 59.34 15.22 77.70
C ALA A 423 59.09 14.44 76.40
N GLY A 424 60.09 13.67 75.96
CA GLY A 424 60.08 12.90 74.71
C GLY A 424 60.52 13.67 73.45
N GLU A 425 60.79 14.99 73.54
CA GLU A 425 61.31 15.75 72.41
C GLU A 425 62.81 15.52 72.20
N MET A 426 63.22 15.54 70.92
CA MET A 426 64.63 15.55 70.50
C MET A 426 64.93 16.81 69.68
N ALA A 427 66.06 17.45 69.93
CA ALA A 427 66.53 18.61 69.17
C ALA A 427 68.04 18.56 68.93
N ILE A 428 68.50 19.21 67.87
CA ILE A 428 69.92 19.53 67.70
C ILE A 428 70.15 20.94 68.27
N TRP A 429 71.00 21.05 69.29
CA TRP A 429 71.41 22.31 69.89
C TRP A 429 72.83 22.66 69.46
N HIS A 430 73.03 23.84 68.89
CA HIS A 430 74.35 24.45 68.78
C HIS A 430 74.52 25.41 69.96
N ASP A 431 75.37 25.01 70.89
CA ASP A 431 75.73 25.79 72.06
C ASP A 431 76.68 26.91 71.60
N ALA A 432 76.22 28.15 71.70
CA ALA A 432 76.98 29.29 71.21
C ALA A 432 78.16 29.66 72.12
N ASP A 433 78.18 29.18 73.38
CA ASP A 433 79.26 29.46 74.32
C ASP A 433 80.50 28.59 74.04
N ASP A 434 80.30 27.34 73.62
CA ASP A 434 81.39 26.39 73.35
C ASP A 434 81.53 26.00 71.86
N SER A 435 80.62 26.50 71.00
CA SER A 435 80.55 26.20 69.56
C SER A 435 80.37 24.70 69.23
N LYS A 436 79.89 23.90 70.18
CA LYS A 436 79.63 22.48 69.98
C LYS A 436 78.18 22.23 69.59
N VAL A 437 77.97 21.13 68.88
CA VAL A 437 76.64 20.67 68.50
C VAL A 437 76.30 19.47 69.37
N TYR A 438 75.07 19.46 69.88
CA TYR A 438 74.57 18.43 70.77
C TYR A 438 73.25 17.89 70.26
N ILE A 439 73.05 16.58 70.34
CA ILE A 439 71.71 15.98 70.33
C ILE A 439 71.19 16.04 71.75
N LEU A 440 70.05 16.69 71.93
CA LEU A 440 69.34 16.73 73.19
C LEU A 440 68.11 15.89 73.07
N TYR A 441 67.92 15.01 74.04
CA TYR A 441 66.68 14.27 74.22
C TYR A 441 66.19 14.50 75.65
N ASN A 442 64.93 14.91 75.82
CA ASN A 442 64.34 14.97 77.15
C ASN A 442 63.76 13.61 77.52
N ASP A 443 64.54 12.80 78.21
CA ASP A 443 64.09 11.50 78.71
C ASP A 443 63.07 11.72 79.83
N SER A 444 61.93 11.05 79.73
CA SER A 444 60.82 11.20 80.68
C SER A 444 61.16 10.71 82.11
N THR A 445 62.27 9.99 82.28
CA THR A 445 62.74 9.44 83.55
C THR A 445 64.07 10.02 84.02
N MET A 446 64.98 10.40 83.10
CA MET A 446 66.32 10.90 83.42
C MET A 446 66.50 12.40 83.21
N GLY A 447 65.50 13.10 82.66
CA GLY A 447 65.61 14.50 82.26
C GLY A 447 66.44 14.66 80.98
N HIS A 448 67.05 15.84 80.80
CA HIS A 448 67.79 16.12 79.57
C HIS A 448 69.06 15.26 79.44
N VAL A 449 69.09 14.42 78.41
CA VAL A 449 70.27 13.71 77.93
C VAL A 449 70.93 14.55 76.84
N LYS A 450 72.20 14.91 77.03
CA LYS A 450 73.01 15.71 76.09
C LYS A 450 74.11 14.80 75.52
N ILE A 451 74.15 14.65 74.20
CA ILE A 451 75.19 13.91 73.48
C ILE A 451 75.91 14.87 72.55
N GLU A 452 77.22 15.05 72.73
CA GLU A 452 78.05 15.84 71.82
C GLU A 452 78.13 15.13 70.45
N MET A 453 77.79 15.87 69.40
CA MET A 453 78.01 15.44 68.02
C MET A 453 79.46 15.80 67.66
N VAL A 454 80.30 14.76 67.57
CA VAL A 454 81.72 14.89 67.21
C VAL A 454 81.90 14.84 65.70
#